data_AF-A0A9P8E372-F1
#
_entry.id   AF-A0A9P8E372-F1
#
_cell.length_a   1.000
_cell.length_b   1.000
_cell.length_c   1.000
_cell.angle_alpha   90.00
_cell.angle_beta   90.00
_cell.angle_gamma   90.00
#
_symmetry.space_group_name_H-M   'P 1'
#
loop_
_entity.id
_entity.type
_entity.pdbx_description
1 polymer ?
#
loop_
_entity_poly.entity_id
_entity_poly.type
_entity_poly.pdbx_seq_one_letter_code
_entity_poly.pdbx_strand_id
1 'polypeptide(L)'
;MPLLNFYLLRLKDNVQPQTFVAQLQKAEPSTKVIVASKPRHFVVKTTTQDADVLNKPWDLMLLLQGSALPDSVSQHISSKYALPVGIPSKLLSTYPEKNARLIKEASSAGLTGSLDNPTMPDSSQKLELSPELLKFMEQLMKEHDGPVTMLNFLKFKPNGKQSYYQYGQHFIEVAKKRGGDAKIVGNIVDGGKSGWDEIAIVHYASIKHFCDMLAGEDYQAINEKFRLPALEDTLLVCTTEFGVMNPKAKL
;
A
#
# COMPACT_ATOMS: atom_id res chain seq x y z
N MET A 1 -11.17 17.85 1.55
CA MET A 1 -10.39 16.66 1.15
C MET A 1 -11.00 16.13 -0.13
N PRO A 2 -10.33 16.19 -1.29
CA PRO A 2 -10.83 15.58 -2.51
C PRO A 2 -11.22 14.12 -2.26
N LEU A 3 -12.36 13.74 -2.82
CA LEU A 3 -12.85 12.37 -2.79
C LEU A 3 -12.19 11.58 -3.92
N LEU A 4 -11.61 10.45 -3.56
CA LEU A 4 -11.02 9.48 -4.48
C LEU A 4 -11.69 8.13 -4.29
N ASN A 5 -11.55 7.28 -5.31
CA ASN A 5 -12.04 5.92 -5.30
C ASN A 5 -10.85 4.96 -5.22
N PHE A 6 -10.76 4.23 -4.11
CA PHE A 6 -9.83 3.12 -3.96
C PHE A 6 -10.48 1.84 -4.50
N TYR A 7 -9.71 1.02 -5.22
CA TYR A 7 -10.16 -0.27 -5.73
C TYR A 7 -9.12 -1.37 -5.51
N LEU A 8 -9.58 -2.56 -5.12
CA LEU A 8 -8.90 -3.84 -5.39
C LEU A 8 -9.75 -4.61 -6.40
N LEU A 9 -9.12 -5.04 -7.49
CA LEU A 9 -9.78 -5.69 -8.62
C LEU A 9 -9.16 -7.07 -8.86
N ARG A 10 -10.04 -8.07 -8.97
CA ARG A 10 -9.74 -9.36 -9.59
C ARG A 10 -10.17 -9.25 -11.04
N LEU A 11 -9.24 -9.41 -11.98
CA LEU A 11 -9.52 -9.30 -13.40
C LEU A 11 -9.95 -10.65 -13.97
N LYS A 12 -10.62 -10.66 -15.13
CA LYS A 12 -10.85 -11.88 -15.90
C LYS A 12 -9.51 -12.37 -16.48
N ASP A 13 -9.33 -13.68 -16.59
CA ASP A 13 -8.02 -14.33 -16.86
C ASP A 13 -7.30 -13.83 -18.13
N ASN A 14 -8.03 -13.25 -19.08
CA ASN A 14 -7.48 -12.71 -20.32
C ASN A 14 -7.03 -11.24 -20.25
N VAL A 15 -7.17 -10.56 -19.10
CA VAL A 15 -6.88 -9.12 -18.98
C VAL A 15 -5.70 -8.87 -18.05
N GLN A 16 -4.63 -8.31 -18.61
CA GLN A 16 -3.47 -7.87 -17.84
C GLN A 16 -3.74 -6.52 -17.15
N PRO A 17 -3.21 -6.28 -15.94
CA PRO A 17 -3.43 -5.03 -15.19
C PRO A 17 -3.09 -3.75 -15.98
N GLN A 18 -1.99 -3.74 -16.73
CA GLN A 18 -1.57 -2.59 -17.55
C GLN A 18 -2.56 -2.34 -18.69
N THR A 19 -3.06 -3.40 -19.33
CA THR A 19 -4.08 -3.32 -20.37
C THR A 19 -5.39 -2.77 -19.82
N PHE A 20 -5.81 -3.21 -18.63
CA PHE A 20 -7.00 -2.69 -17.96
C PHE A 20 -6.86 -1.18 -17.70
N VAL A 21 -5.72 -0.73 -17.17
CA VAL A 21 -5.48 0.69 -16.89
C VAL A 21 -5.48 1.52 -18.18
N ALA A 22 -4.87 1.03 -19.26
CA ALA A 22 -4.89 1.70 -20.56
C ALA A 22 -6.32 1.81 -21.13
N GLN A 23 -7.13 0.76 -20.99
CA GLN A 23 -8.55 0.77 -21.40
C GLN A 23 -9.37 1.76 -20.56
N LEU A 24 -9.14 1.81 -19.25
CA LEU A 24 -9.79 2.78 -18.35
C LEU A 24 -9.47 4.21 -18.77
N GLN A 25 -8.20 4.55 -19.01
CA GLN A 25 -7.81 5.90 -19.43
C GLN A 25 -8.36 6.27 -20.81
N LYS A 26 -8.54 5.30 -21.71
CA LYS A 26 -9.17 5.51 -23.01
C LYS A 26 -10.68 5.74 -22.87
N ALA A 27 -11.34 4.98 -22.01
CA ALA A 27 -12.79 5.04 -21.79
C ALA A 27 -13.20 6.28 -21.00
N GLU A 28 -12.39 6.71 -20.02
CA GLU A 28 -12.66 7.87 -19.18
C GLU A 28 -11.39 8.73 -19.02
N PRO A 29 -11.05 9.56 -20.03
CA PRO A 29 -9.83 10.38 -20.01
C PRO A 29 -9.76 11.42 -18.89
N SER A 30 -10.91 11.75 -18.27
CA SER A 30 -10.98 12.68 -17.14
C SER A 30 -10.51 12.05 -15.82
N THR A 31 -10.54 10.72 -15.72
CA THR A 31 -10.09 9.99 -14.52
C THR A 31 -8.58 10.00 -14.42
N LYS A 32 -8.07 10.53 -13.31
CA LYS A 32 -6.64 10.50 -12.99
C LYS A 32 -6.34 9.24 -12.20
N VAL A 33 -5.42 8.44 -12.72
CA VAL A 33 -4.86 7.29 -12.01
C VAL A 33 -3.74 7.82 -11.11
N ILE A 34 -4.02 7.91 -9.80
CA ILE A 34 -3.03 8.38 -8.81
C ILE A 34 -2.05 7.26 -8.49
N VAL A 35 -2.55 6.05 -8.26
CA VAL A 35 -1.74 4.85 -8.02
C VAL A 35 -2.29 3.70 -8.84
N ALA A 36 -1.41 2.95 -9.51
CA ALA A 36 -1.69 1.66 -10.08
C ALA A 36 -0.59 0.67 -9.66
N SER A 37 -0.98 -0.42 -9.01
CA SER A 37 -0.02 -1.42 -8.54
C SER A 37 -0.57 -2.83 -8.59
N LYS A 38 0.33 -3.81 -8.70
CA LYS A 38 0.01 -5.23 -8.62
C LYS A 38 0.24 -5.73 -7.19
N PRO A 39 -0.79 -6.21 -6.48
CA PRO A 39 -0.61 -6.91 -5.21
C PRO A 39 0.29 -8.15 -5.36
N ARG A 40 1.20 -8.37 -4.41
CA ARG A 40 2.21 -9.45 -4.45
C ARG A 40 2.09 -10.39 -3.26
N HIS A 41 1.91 -9.87 -2.05
CA HIS A 41 1.89 -10.69 -0.83
C HIS A 41 1.14 -10.01 0.31
N PHE A 42 0.41 -10.79 1.10
CA PHE A 42 -0.25 -10.33 2.31
C PHE A 42 0.71 -10.49 3.49
N VAL A 43 1.24 -9.37 3.99
CA VAL A 43 2.12 -9.35 5.17
C VAL A 43 1.29 -9.49 6.45
N VAL A 44 0.17 -8.77 6.51
CA VAL A 44 -0.83 -8.87 7.59
C VAL A 44 -2.19 -9.08 6.95
N LYS A 45 -2.92 -10.10 7.42
CA LYS A 45 -4.29 -10.38 6.97
C LYS A 45 -5.28 -9.77 7.96
N THR A 46 -6.37 -9.21 7.44
CA THR A 46 -7.48 -8.74 8.30
C THR A 46 -8.14 -9.93 8.98
N THR A 47 -8.60 -9.73 10.21
CA THR A 47 -9.25 -10.76 11.04
C THR A 47 -10.70 -10.44 11.37
N THR A 48 -11.20 -9.27 10.95
CA THR A 48 -12.55 -8.79 11.25
C THR A 48 -13.42 -8.73 9.99
N GLN A 49 -14.24 -7.68 9.83
CA GLN A 49 -15.17 -7.60 8.70
C GLN A 49 -14.42 -7.56 7.37
N ASP A 50 -15.07 -8.08 6.33
CA ASP A 50 -14.52 -8.20 4.97
C ASP A 50 -13.34 -9.16 4.82
N ALA A 51 -12.91 -9.90 5.86
CA ALA A 51 -11.79 -10.84 5.76
C ALA A 51 -11.96 -11.88 4.63
N ASP A 52 -13.19 -12.39 4.44
CA ASP A 52 -13.53 -13.33 3.36
C ASP A 52 -13.41 -12.74 1.96
N VAL A 53 -13.35 -11.41 1.84
CA VAL A 53 -13.20 -10.69 0.58
C VAL A 53 -11.77 -10.19 0.44
N LEU A 54 -11.25 -9.48 1.44
CA LEU A 54 -9.96 -8.79 1.40
C LEU A 54 -8.76 -9.74 1.40
N ASN A 55 -8.84 -10.87 2.10
CA ASN A 55 -7.74 -11.84 2.16
C ASN A 55 -7.64 -12.75 0.92
N LYS A 56 -8.46 -12.49 -0.12
CA LYS A 56 -8.37 -13.17 -1.42
C LYS A 56 -7.29 -12.54 -2.31
N PRO A 57 -6.72 -13.28 -3.28
CA PRO A 57 -5.81 -12.71 -4.26
C PRO A 57 -6.46 -11.60 -5.10
N TRP A 58 -5.71 -10.53 -5.34
CA TRP A 58 -6.11 -9.39 -6.17
C TRP A 58 -5.06 -9.14 -7.26
N ASP A 59 -5.50 -8.75 -8.46
CA ASP A 59 -4.61 -8.52 -9.60
C ASP A 59 -4.17 -7.06 -9.72
N LEU A 60 -5.02 -6.15 -9.28
CA LEU A 60 -4.83 -4.72 -9.50
C LEU A 60 -5.38 -3.90 -8.33
N MET A 61 -4.53 -3.05 -7.77
CA MET A 61 -4.89 -1.98 -6.84
C MET A 61 -4.87 -0.64 -7.56
N LEU A 62 -5.96 0.12 -7.46
CA LEU A 62 -6.07 1.47 -8.01
C LEU A 62 -6.44 2.48 -6.95
N LEU A 63 -5.87 3.68 -7.06
CA LEU A 63 -6.39 4.88 -6.42
C LEU A 63 -6.70 5.90 -7.52
N LEU A 64 -7.98 6.22 -7.70
CA LEU A 64 -8.47 7.04 -8.79
C LEU A 64 -9.05 8.35 -8.28
N GLN A 65 -8.74 9.45 -8.96
CA GLN A 65 -9.42 10.72 -8.80
C GLN A 65 -10.30 10.97 -10.02
N GLY A 66 -11.61 10.91 -9.84
CA GLY A 66 -12.59 11.01 -10.93
C GLY A 66 -13.89 10.32 -10.59
N SER A 67 -14.66 10.00 -11.63
CA SER A 67 -15.89 9.21 -11.56
C SER A 67 -15.61 7.75 -11.17
N ALA A 68 -16.68 6.98 -10.94
CA ALA A 68 -16.59 5.54 -10.78
C ALA A 68 -16.11 4.87 -12.08
N LEU A 69 -15.65 3.61 -11.98
CA LEU A 69 -15.25 2.83 -13.14
C LEU A 69 -16.38 2.76 -14.20
N PRO A 70 -16.11 3.08 -15.48
CA PRO A 70 -17.13 3.00 -16.52
C PRO A 70 -17.55 1.55 -16.80
N ASP A 71 -18.76 1.35 -17.31
CA ASP A 71 -19.30 0.01 -17.61
C ASP A 71 -18.43 -0.76 -18.62
N SER A 72 -17.83 -0.03 -19.57
CA SER A 72 -16.96 -0.59 -20.61
C SER A 72 -15.73 -1.31 -20.08
N VAL A 73 -15.21 -0.94 -18.91
CA VAL A 73 -14.12 -1.67 -18.24
C VAL A 73 -14.63 -2.61 -17.15
N SER A 74 -15.81 -2.34 -16.58
CA SER A 74 -16.41 -3.17 -15.54
C SER A 74 -16.67 -4.61 -16.01
N GLN A 75 -16.93 -4.81 -17.31
CA GLN A 75 -17.05 -6.15 -17.90
C GLN A 75 -15.79 -7.02 -17.78
N HIS A 76 -14.62 -6.44 -17.51
CA HIS A 76 -13.35 -7.15 -17.36
C HIS A 76 -13.03 -7.52 -15.90
N ILE A 77 -13.91 -7.21 -14.96
CA ILE A 77 -13.73 -7.41 -13.53
C ILE A 77 -14.52 -8.63 -13.07
N SER A 78 -13.85 -9.58 -12.42
CA SER A 78 -14.46 -10.78 -11.83
C SER A 78 -14.93 -10.52 -10.40
N SER A 79 -14.17 -9.75 -9.64
CA SER A 79 -14.52 -9.34 -8.28
C SER A 79 -13.89 -7.98 -7.97
N LYS A 80 -14.55 -7.21 -7.11
CA LYS A 80 -14.16 -5.84 -6.79
C LYS A 80 -14.37 -5.58 -5.31
N TYR A 81 -13.39 -4.93 -4.70
CA TYR A 81 -13.56 -4.22 -3.44
C TYR A 81 -13.32 -2.73 -3.69
N ALA A 82 -14.15 -1.87 -3.12
CA ALA A 82 -14.10 -0.43 -3.38
C ALA A 82 -14.33 0.36 -2.10
N LEU A 83 -13.55 1.43 -1.90
CA LEU A 83 -13.71 2.34 -0.79
C LEU A 83 -13.65 3.80 -1.27
N PRO A 84 -14.57 4.66 -0.83
CA PRO A 84 -14.43 6.10 -1.00
C PRO A 84 -13.39 6.62 0.02
N VAL A 85 -12.38 7.34 -0.46
CA VAL A 85 -11.27 7.83 0.36
C VAL A 85 -11.11 9.35 0.19
N GLY A 86 -11.19 10.07 1.30
CA GLY A 86 -10.85 11.48 1.39
C GLY A 86 -9.37 11.69 1.66
N ILE A 87 -8.65 12.34 0.74
CA ILE A 87 -7.21 12.61 0.88
C ILE A 87 -7.00 14.13 1.02
N PRO A 88 -6.05 14.61 1.86
CA PRO A 88 -5.72 16.03 1.92
C PRO A 88 -5.25 16.58 0.57
N SER A 89 -5.77 17.74 0.14
CA SER A 89 -5.45 18.34 -1.17
C SER A 89 -3.96 18.58 -1.37
N LYS A 90 -3.26 19.04 -0.32
CA LYS A 90 -1.82 19.31 -0.33
C LYS A 90 -1.00 18.03 -0.56
N LEU A 91 -1.47 16.90 -0.05
CA LEU A 91 -0.81 15.61 -0.24
C LEU A 91 -0.98 15.16 -1.70
N LEU A 92 -2.19 15.28 -2.25
CA LEU A 92 -2.46 14.94 -3.65
C LEU A 92 -1.68 15.82 -4.63
N SER A 93 -1.61 17.14 -4.39
CA SER A 93 -0.94 18.07 -5.31
C SER A 93 0.56 17.84 -5.39
N THR A 94 1.19 17.40 -4.29
CA THR A 94 2.64 17.15 -4.23
C THR A 94 3.01 15.69 -4.51
N TYR A 95 2.02 14.80 -4.59
CA TYR A 95 2.24 13.36 -4.78
C TYR A 95 3.06 13.02 -6.04
N PRO A 96 2.82 13.58 -7.24
CA PRO A 96 3.57 13.21 -8.43
C PRO A 96 5.09 13.45 -8.29
N GLU A 97 5.47 14.64 -7.81
CA GLU A 97 6.87 15.01 -7.58
C GLU A 97 7.49 14.17 -6.47
N LYS A 98 6.75 13.96 -5.37
CA LYS A 98 7.18 13.12 -4.25
C LYS A 98 7.43 11.67 -4.69
N ASN A 99 6.51 11.07 -5.45
CA ASN A 99 6.64 9.69 -5.92
C ASN A 99 7.81 9.55 -6.89
N ALA A 100 7.98 10.48 -7.83
CA ALA A 100 9.11 10.49 -8.76
C ALA A 100 10.46 10.59 -8.04
N ARG A 101 10.56 11.46 -7.02
CA ARG A 101 11.75 11.58 -6.19
C ARG A 101 12.07 10.28 -5.45
N LEU A 102 11.09 9.69 -4.78
CA LEU A 102 11.26 8.43 -4.03
C LEU A 102 11.72 7.29 -4.94
N ILE A 103 11.13 7.15 -6.14
CA ILE A 103 11.56 6.16 -7.13
C ILE A 103 13.02 6.39 -7.56
N LYS A 104 13.41 7.64 -7.80
CA LYS A 104 14.78 7.99 -8.20
C LYS A 104 15.80 7.72 -7.09
N GLU A 105 15.43 7.98 -5.84
CA GLU A 105 16.31 7.85 -4.66
C GLU A 105 16.40 6.41 -4.13
N ALA A 106 15.50 5.52 -4.55
CA ALA A 106 15.41 4.15 -4.04
C ALA A 106 16.72 3.34 -4.17
N SER A 107 17.44 3.46 -5.28
CA SER A 107 18.71 2.74 -5.48
C SER A 107 19.84 3.20 -4.55
N SER A 108 19.70 4.38 -3.94
CA SER A 108 20.69 4.96 -3.01
C SER A 108 20.31 4.78 -1.54
N ALA A 109 19.16 4.14 -1.24
CA ALA A 109 18.74 3.89 0.12
C ALA A 109 19.68 2.89 0.81
N GLY A 110 20.03 3.17 2.07
CA GLY A 110 20.83 2.27 2.89
C GLY A 110 20.00 1.23 3.62
N LEU A 111 20.65 0.15 4.04
CA LEU A 111 20.14 -0.81 5.01
C LEU A 111 20.78 -0.54 6.38
N THR A 112 20.12 -0.93 7.46
CA THR A 112 20.69 -0.76 8.81
C THR A 112 21.48 -1.98 9.31
N GLY A 113 21.44 -3.10 8.57
CA GLY A 113 22.05 -4.36 9.00
C GLY A 113 21.15 -5.16 9.94
N SER A 114 19.89 -4.77 10.10
CA SER A 114 18.95 -5.45 11.01
C SER A 114 18.65 -6.89 10.56
N LEU A 115 18.87 -7.19 9.28
CA LEU A 115 18.69 -8.53 8.71
C LEU A 115 19.82 -9.51 9.04
N ASP A 116 20.93 -9.08 9.65
CA ASP A 116 22.08 -9.96 9.89
C ASP A 116 21.82 -10.97 11.01
N ASN A 117 21.00 -10.60 12.00
CA ASN A 117 20.58 -11.49 13.10
C ASN A 117 19.16 -11.15 13.59
N PRO A 118 18.12 -11.40 12.78
CA PRO A 118 16.76 -10.99 13.10
C PRO A 118 16.09 -11.93 14.11
N THR A 119 15.34 -11.36 15.05
CA THR A 119 14.32 -12.12 15.78
C THR A 119 13.16 -12.40 14.82
N MET A 120 12.79 -13.68 14.69
CA MET A 120 11.74 -14.12 13.76
C MET A 120 10.66 -14.93 14.47
N PRO A 121 9.50 -14.32 14.78
CA PRO A 121 8.31 -15.06 15.18
C PRO A 121 7.72 -15.89 14.02
N ASP A 122 6.78 -16.77 14.35
CA ASP A 122 6.15 -17.68 13.38
C ASP A 122 5.31 -16.97 12.31
N SER A 123 4.89 -15.71 12.54
CA SER A 123 4.04 -14.97 11.61
C SER A 123 4.34 -13.47 11.59
N SER A 124 4.01 -12.81 10.48
CA SER A 124 4.10 -11.35 10.35
C SER A 124 2.83 -10.60 10.78
N GLN A 125 1.88 -11.26 11.45
CA GLN A 125 0.57 -10.67 11.78
C GLN A 125 0.67 -9.41 12.67
N LYS A 126 1.70 -9.29 13.51
CA LYS A 126 1.98 -8.08 14.30
C LYS A 126 3.05 -7.18 13.65
N LEU A 127 3.30 -7.36 12.35
CA LEU A 127 4.25 -6.59 11.55
C LEU A 127 5.70 -6.79 12.00
N GLU A 128 6.07 -8.07 12.15
CA GLU A 128 7.41 -8.56 12.46
C GLU A 128 7.97 -9.36 11.28
N LEU A 129 9.28 -9.51 11.19
CA LEU A 129 9.90 -10.35 10.16
C LEU A 129 9.64 -11.83 10.49
N SER A 130 8.99 -12.56 9.59
CA SER A 130 8.74 -14.01 9.75
C SER A 130 9.49 -14.82 8.69
N PRO A 131 9.67 -16.14 8.88
CA PRO A 131 10.27 -17.00 7.86
C PRO A 131 9.52 -16.97 6.51
N GLU A 132 8.18 -16.87 6.54
CA GLU A 132 7.37 -16.74 5.31
C GLU A 132 7.70 -15.42 4.58
N LEU A 133 7.74 -14.31 5.31
CA LEU A 133 8.04 -13.01 4.73
C LEU A 133 9.48 -12.93 4.19
N LEU A 134 10.44 -13.55 4.89
CA LEU A 134 11.83 -13.62 4.43
C LEU A 134 11.94 -14.41 3.13
N LYS A 135 11.25 -15.56 3.03
CA LYS A 135 11.18 -16.34 1.79
C LYS A 135 10.52 -15.54 0.65
N PHE A 136 9.45 -14.82 0.94
CA PHE A 136 8.82 -13.94 -0.05
C PHE A 136 9.77 -12.83 -0.51
N MET A 137 10.51 -12.21 0.40
CA MET A 137 11.53 -11.21 0.07
C MET A 137 12.56 -11.77 -0.92
N GLU A 138 13.13 -12.94 -0.63
CA GLU A 138 14.10 -13.60 -1.51
C GLU A 138 13.52 -13.93 -2.90
N GLN A 139 12.27 -14.37 -2.96
CA GLN A 139 11.58 -14.67 -4.22
C GLN A 139 11.32 -13.39 -5.01
N LEU A 140 10.76 -12.37 -4.37
CA LEU A 140 10.44 -11.11 -5.04
C LEU A 140 11.70 -10.41 -5.54
N MET A 141 12.81 -10.42 -4.80
CA MET A 141 14.08 -9.82 -5.24
C MET A 141 14.64 -10.44 -6.53
N LYS A 142 14.26 -11.67 -6.89
CA LYS A 142 14.63 -12.30 -8.18
C LYS A 142 13.79 -11.78 -9.34
N GLU A 143 12.58 -11.32 -9.07
CA GLU A 143 11.61 -10.84 -10.06
C GLU A 143 11.52 -9.31 -10.15
N HIS A 144 11.81 -8.62 -9.05
CA HIS A 144 11.65 -7.19 -8.84
C HIS A 144 12.52 -6.74 -7.66
N ASP A 145 13.70 -6.21 -7.95
CA ASP A 145 14.64 -5.68 -6.97
C ASP A 145 14.44 -4.19 -6.64
N GLY A 146 13.48 -3.54 -7.31
CA GLY A 146 13.18 -2.12 -7.16
C GLY A 146 12.12 -1.79 -6.09
N PRO A 147 11.58 -0.55 -6.14
CA PRO A 147 10.63 -0.03 -5.16
C PRO A 147 9.40 -0.90 -4.96
N VAL A 148 8.99 -1.05 -3.70
CA VAL A 148 7.71 -1.68 -3.33
C VAL A 148 6.81 -0.67 -2.63
N THR A 149 5.52 -0.96 -2.64
CA THR A 149 4.50 -0.15 -1.99
C THR A 149 3.70 -1.01 -1.03
N MET A 150 3.53 -0.55 0.20
CA MET A 150 2.72 -1.20 1.22
C MET A 150 1.37 -0.51 1.31
N LEU A 151 0.33 -1.21 0.88
CA LEU A 151 -1.05 -0.82 1.13
C LEU A 151 -1.41 -1.23 2.55
N ASN A 152 -1.88 -0.27 3.34
CA ASN A 152 -2.39 -0.49 4.68
C ASN A 152 -3.88 -0.10 4.72
N PHE A 153 -4.72 -0.98 5.26
CA PHE A 153 -6.02 -0.59 5.81
C PHE A 153 -5.93 -0.60 7.33
N LEU A 154 -6.56 0.38 7.95
CA LEU A 154 -6.45 0.63 9.39
C LEU A 154 -7.85 0.76 9.97
N LYS A 155 -8.13 -0.06 10.99
CA LYS A 155 -9.28 0.07 11.86
C LYS A 155 -8.78 0.38 13.27
N PHE A 156 -9.13 1.53 13.81
CA PHE A 156 -8.69 1.97 15.13
C PHE A 156 -9.59 1.38 16.21
N LYS A 157 -8.97 1.05 17.35
CA LYS A 157 -9.73 0.87 18.59
C LYS A 157 -10.36 2.20 19.02
N PRO A 158 -11.36 2.18 19.92
CA PRO A 158 -11.80 3.39 20.61
C PRO A 158 -10.59 4.16 21.20
N ASN A 159 -10.47 5.44 20.87
CA ASN A 159 -9.35 6.33 21.22
C ASN A 159 -7.96 5.92 20.66
N GLY A 160 -7.87 4.90 19.81
CA GLY A 160 -6.61 4.42 19.23
C GLY A 160 -5.95 5.42 18.27
N LYS A 161 -6.73 6.29 17.62
CA LYS A 161 -6.25 7.24 16.61
C LYS A 161 -5.12 8.16 17.12
N GLN A 162 -5.18 8.60 18.38
CA GLN A 162 -4.13 9.45 18.94
C GLN A 162 -2.79 8.68 19.09
N SER A 163 -2.86 7.44 19.57
CA SER A 163 -1.67 6.59 19.70
C SER A 163 -1.10 6.24 18.33
N TYR A 164 -1.96 5.98 17.33
CA TYR A 164 -1.52 5.76 15.96
C TYR A 164 -0.90 7.02 15.32
N TYR A 165 -1.40 8.21 15.64
CA TYR A 165 -0.78 9.45 15.21
C TYR A 165 0.65 9.59 15.79
N GLN A 166 0.85 9.24 17.06
CA GLN A 166 2.19 9.18 17.66
C GLN A 166 3.09 8.15 16.97
N TYR A 167 2.55 6.97 16.64
CA TYR A 167 3.25 5.99 15.80
C TYR A 167 3.72 6.63 14.48
N GLY A 168 2.83 7.34 13.77
CA GLY A 168 3.15 8.01 12.51
C GLY A 168 4.28 9.05 12.62
N GLN A 169 4.34 9.80 13.73
CA GLN A 169 5.42 10.77 13.99
C GLN A 169 6.78 10.06 14.12
N HIS A 170 6.85 8.97 14.89
CA HIS A 170 8.08 8.20 15.04
C HIS A 170 8.45 7.39 13.80
N PHE A 171 7.44 6.89 13.08
CA PHE A 171 7.62 6.10 11.87
C PHE A 171 8.41 6.86 10.80
N ILE A 172 8.21 8.18 10.66
CA ILE A 172 8.94 9.01 9.69
C ILE A 172 10.46 8.87 9.88
N GLU A 173 10.95 8.96 11.13
CA GLU A 173 12.38 8.89 11.42
C GLU A 173 12.94 7.48 11.22
N VAL A 174 12.20 6.45 11.63
CA VAL A 174 12.63 5.04 11.50
C VAL A 174 12.64 4.58 10.04
N ALA A 175 11.59 4.93 9.28
CA ALA A 175 11.45 4.53 7.88
C ALA A 175 12.45 5.27 6.98
N LYS A 176 12.72 6.55 7.24
CA LYS A 176 13.64 7.38 6.44
C LYS A 176 15.05 6.81 6.37
N LYS A 177 15.54 6.15 7.43
CA LYS A 177 16.85 5.46 7.44
C LYS A 177 16.98 4.39 6.34
N ARG A 178 15.85 3.88 5.86
CA ARG A 178 15.74 2.75 4.91
C ARG A 178 15.06 3.18 3.61
N GLY A 179 14.99 4.48 3.34
CA GLY A 179 14.27 5.03 2.18
C GLY A 179 12.76 4.83 2.23
N GLY A 180 12.19 4.57 3.40
CA GLY A 180 10.75 4.41 3.59
C GLY A 180 10.02 5.75 3.75
N ASP A 181 8.84 5.88 3.14
CA ASP A 181 8.05 7.13 3.21
C ASP A 181 6.54 6.85 3.06
N ALA A 182 5.72 7.44 3.94
CA ALA A 182 4.26 7.45 3.80
C ALA A 182 3.82 8.44 2.69
N LYS A 183 3.60 7.90 1.47
CA LYS A 183 3.27 8.71 0.29
C LYS A 183 1.85 9.26 0.32
N ILE A 184 0.88 8.44 0.73
CA ILE A 184 -0.53 8.80 0.82
C ILE A 184 -1.08 8.29 2.15
N VAL A 185 -1.85 9.14 2.84
CA VAL A 185 -2.72 8.78 3.95
C VAL A 185 -4.08 9.42 3.66
N GLY A 186 -5.14 8.63 3.77
CA GLY A 186 -6.51 9.07 3.47
C GLY A 186 -7.50 8.48 4.47
N ASN A 187 -8.55 9.25 4.77
CA ASN A 187 -9.66 8.80 5.60
C ASN A 187 -10.70 8.12 4.71
N ILE A 188 -11.30 7.03 5.18
CA ILE A 188 -12.42 6.37 4.50
C ILE A 188 -13.69 7.16 4.81
N VAL A 189 -14.50 7.41 3.78
CA VAL A 189 -15.67 8.32 3.84
C VAL A 189 -16.93 7.64 3.32
N ASP A 190 -17.25 6.49 3.90
CA ASP A 190 -18.41 5.65 3.54
C ASP A 190 -19.53 5.66 4.60
N GLY A 191 -19.37 6.45 5.66
CA GLY A 191 -20.30 6.49 6.79
C GLY A 191 -20.14 5.30 7.76
N GLY A 192 -18.97 4.66 7.79
CA GLY A 192 -18.65 3.53 8.68
C GLY A 192 -19.12 2.17 8.17
N LYS A 193 -19.56 2.08 6.90
CA LYS A 193 -20.13 0.85 6.33
C LYS A 193 -19.10 -0.29 6.23
N SER A 194 -17.87 0.04 5.85
CA SER A 194 -16.76 -0.91 5.74
C SER A 194 -16.04 -1.17 7.07
N GLY A 195 -16.31 -0.37 8.11
CA GLY A 195 -15.64 -0.45 9.39
C GLY A 195 -14.16 -0.06 9.39
N TRP A 196 -13.59 0.29 8.24
CA TRP A 196 -12.22 0.80 8.11
C TRP A 196 -12.19 2.32 8.27
N ASP A 197 -11.17 2.84 8.95
CA ASP A 197 -11.04 4.27 9.21
C ASP A 197 -10.13 4.98 8.20
N GLU A 198 -8.99 4.35 7.87
CA GLU A 198 -7.95 4.97 7.06
C GLU A 198 -7.29 3.97 6.11
N ILE A 199 -6.79 4.50 4.99
CA ILE A 199 -5.80 3.82 4.17
C ILE A 199 -4.46 4.58 4.22
N ALA A 200 -3.36 3.83 4.18
CA ALA A 200 -2.03 4.39 3.97
C ALA A 200 -1.28 3.62 2.86
N ILE A 201 -0.60 4.37 2.00
CA ILE A 201 0.22 3.85 0.90
C ILE A 201 1.65 4.30 1.17
N VAL A 202 2.50 3.35 1.51
CA VAL A 202 3.86 3.59 1.99
C VAL A 202 4.87 3.04 0.99
N HIS A 203 5.85 3.85 0.61
CA HIS A 203 6.96 3.45 -0.24
C HIS A 203 8.09 2.85 0.58
N TYR A 204 8.78 1.88 0.00
CA TYR A 204 10.11 1.44 0.40
C TYR A 204 10.97 1.26 -0.85
N ALA A 205 12.27 1.50 -0.70
CA ALA A 205 13.24 1.37 -1.79
C ALA A 205 13.29 -0.03 -2.41
N SER A 206 13.05 -1.08 -1.61
CA SER A 206 12.75 -2.44 -2.06
C SER A 206 12.11 -3.28 -0.95
N ILE A 207 11.67 -4.50 -1.25
CA ILE A 207 11.17 -5.43 -0.22
C ILE A 207 12.23 -5.74 0.85
N LYS A 208 13.52 -5.71 0.49
CA LYS A 208 14.63 -5.88 1.43
C LYS A 208 14.67 -4.75 2.46
N HIS A 209 14.44 -3.51 2.04
CA HIS A 209 14.40 -2.35 2.95
C HIS A 209 13.21 -2.40 3.90
N PHE A 210 12.07 -2.89 3.43
CA PHE A 210 10.93 -3.15 4.31
C PHE A 210 11.24 -4.23 5.35
N CYS A 211 11.83 -5.35 4.94
CA CYS A 211 12.19 -6.43 5.88
C CYS A 211 13.27 -5.99 6.87
N ASP A 212 14.25 -5.20 6.44
CA ASP A 212 15.26 -4.59 7.32
C ASP A 212 14.64 -3.65 8.35
N MET A 213 13.56 -2.94 7.99
CA MET A 213 12.78 -2.19 8.97
C MET A 213 12.10 -3.12 9.98
N LEU A 214 11.42 -4.17 9.52
CA LEU A 214 10.70 -5.08 10.43
C LEU A 214 11.64 -5.85 11.37
N ALA A 215 12.88 -6.11 10.96
CA ALA A 215 13.89 -6.74 11.79
C ALA A 215 14.54 -5.77 12.81
N GLY A 216 14.37 -4.45 12.63
CA GLY A 216 15.00 -3.44 13.48
C GLY A 216 14.29 -3.27 14.83
N GLU A 217 15.05 -3.30 15.92
CA GLU A 217 14.56 -2.98 17.27
C GLU A 217 13.99 -1.55 17.34
N ASP A 218 14.56 -0.62 16.58
CA ASP A 218 14.09 0.77 16.51
C ASP A 218 12.66 0.88 15.97
N TYR A 219 12.31 0.01 15.03
CA TYR A 219 10.95 -0.11 14.52
C TYR A 219 10.03 -0.86 15.49
N GLN A 220 10.48 -2.02 16.01
CA GLN A 220 9.61 -2.83 16.87
C GLN A 220 9.23 -2.10 18.16
N ALA A 221 10.13 -1.29 18.74
CA ALA A 221 9.83 -0.47 19.90
C ALA A 221 8.64 0.49 19.67
N ILE A 222 8.53 1.10 18.49
CA ILE A 222 7.43 2.02 18.17
C ILE A 222 6.17 1.27 17.71
N ASN A 223 6.33 0.12 17.07
CA ASN A 223 5.24 -0.77 16.67
C ASN A 223 4.50 -1.28 17.91
N GLU A 224 5.23 -1.86 18.87
CA GLU A 224 4.68 -2.38 20.12
C GLU A 224 4.06 -1.30 20.99
N LYS A 225 4.73 -0.16 21.13
CA LYS A 225 4.30 0.90 22.04
C LYS A 225 3.08 1.68 21.53
N PHE A 226 2.98 1.90 20.22
CA PHE A 226 2.01 2.84 19.65
C PHE A 226 1.10 2.22 18.59
N ARG A 227 1.60 1.33 17.73
CA ARG A 227 0.81 0.79 16.60
C ARG A 227 -0.14 -0.32 17.04
N LEU A 228 0.40 -1.38 17.65
CA LEU A 228 -0.36 -2.56 18.09
C LEU A 228 -1.50 -2.22 19.07
N PRO A 229 -1.31 -1.39 20.11
CA PRO A 229 -2.41 -1.05 21.01
C PRO A 229 -3.49 -0.20 20.34
N ALA A 230 -3.15 0.58 19.30
CA ALA A 230 -4.06 1.49 18.62
C ALA A 230 -5.02 0.82 17.63
N LEU A 231 -4.62 -0.28 17.01
CA LEU A 231 -5.37 -0.93 15.94
C LEU A 231 -6.25 -2.06 16.45
N GLU A 232 -7.53 -2.02 16.09
CA GLU A 232 -8.45 -3.14 16.28
C GLU A 232 -8.20 -4.20 15.20
N ASP A 233 -7.98 -3.76 13.96
CA ASP A 233 -7.65 -4.64 12.84
C ASP A 233 -6.81 -3.90 11.79
N THR A 234 -6.11 -4.66 10.96
CA THR A 234 -5.31 -4.12 9.88
C THR A 234 -5.12 -5.12 8.75
N LEU A 235 -5.05 -4.60 7.53
CA LEU A 235 -4.60 -5.32 6.36
C LEU A 235 -3.30 -4.67 5.89
N LEU A 236 -2.26 -5.46 5.60
CA LEU A 236 -1.03 -4.95 4.98
C LEU A 236 -0.64 -5.82 3.79
N VAL A 237 -0.64 -5.22 2.60
CA VAL A 237 -0.34 -5.90 1.34
C VAL A 237 0.86 -5.24 0.68
N CYS A 238 1.89 -6.03 0.39
CA CYS A 238 2.99 -5.64 -0.47
C CYS A 238 2.51 -5.62 -1.92
N THR A 239 2.74 -4.51 -2.62
CA THR A 239 2.41 -4.31 -4.03
C THR A 239 3.61 -3.74 -4.79
N THR A 240 3.63 -3.94 -6.11
CA THR A 240 4.61 -3.32 -7.01
C THR A 240 3.89 -2.38 -7.95
N GLU A 241 4.19 -1.09 -7.86
CA GLU A 241 3.66 -0.08 -8.78
C GLU A 241 4.20 -0.29 -10.19
N PHE A 242 3.38 0.06 -11.17
CA PHE A 242 3.80 0.10 -12.57
C PHE A 242 3.41 1.43 -13.19
N GLY A 243 4.23 1.88 -14.13
CA GLY A 243 3.99 3.14 -14.83
C GLY A 243 2.63 3.12 -15.52
N VAL A 244 1.84 4.17 -15.28
CA VAL A 244 0.67 4.45 -16.09
C VAL A 244 1.20 5.07 -17.38
N MET A 245 1.08 4.38 -18.51
CA MET A 245 1.58 4.91 -19.79
C MET A 245 0.93 6.27 -20.06
N ASN A 246 1.73 7.33 -20.02
CA ASN A 246 1.28 8.65 -20.41
C ASN A 246 1.24 8.69 -21.95
N PRO A 247 0.07 8.85 -22.61
CA PRO A 247 0.00 8.89 -24.07
C PRO A 247 0.78 10.06 -24.70
N LYS A 248 1.24 11.02 -23.88
CA LYS A 248 1.98 12.22 -24.31
C LYS A 248 3.50 12.10 -24.23
N ALA A 249 4.06 10.97 -23.80
CA ALA A 249 5.50 10.73 -23.90
C ALA A 249 5.83 10.15 -25.29
N LYS A 250 5.78 10.99 -26.32
CA LYS A 250 6.62 10.77 -27.51
C LYS A 250 7.98 11.39 -27.21
N LEU A 251 9.03 10.60 -27.47
CA LEU A 251 10.43 11.00 -27.53
C LEU A 251 10.63 12.29 -28.33
#